data_AF-A0A0K2VI97-F1
#
_entry.id   AF-A0A0K2VI97-F1
#
_cell.length_a   1.000
_cell.length_b   1.000
_cell.length_c   1.000
_cell.angle_alpha   90.00
_cell.angle_beta   90.00
_cell.angle_gamma   90.00
#
_symmetry.space_group_name_H-M   'P 1'
#
loop_
_entity.id
_entity.type
_entity.pdbx_description
1 polymer ?
#
loop_
_entity_poly.entity_id
_entity_poly.type
_entity_poly.pdbx_seq_one_letter_code
_entity_poly.pdbx_strand_id
1 'polypeptide(L)'
;QGFFRRSIQQKIQYRPCTKNQQCNILRINRNRCQYCRLKKCIAAGMSRDAVRFGRVPKREKAKILAAMQSSRMKTQEAKVLTEMSDDSKIIEEIVRAHYDNCDYTRNK
;
A
#
# COMPACT_ATOMS: atom_id res chain seq x y z
N GLN A 1 -22.75 2.70 2.14
CA GLN A 1 -21.87 2.04 1.15
C GLN A 1 -21.90 0.50 1.21
N GLY A 2 -21.94 -0.13 2.40
CA GLY A 2 -21.88 -1.60 2.51
C GLY A 2 -23.02 -2.41 1.88
N PHE A 3 -24.21 -1.82 1.69
CA PHE A 3 -25.36 -2.50 1.06
C PHE A 3 -25.01 -3.02 -0.34
N PHE A 4 -24.63 -2.12 -1.28
CA PHE A 4 -24.29 -2.48 -2.65
C PHE A 4 -23.18 -3.53 -2.72
N ARG A 5 -22.10 -3.34 -1.95
CA ARG A 5 -20.98 -4.27 -1.91
C ARG A 5 -21.42 -5.69 -1.53
N ARG A 6 -22.22 -5.85 -0.47
CA ARG A 6 -22.74 -7.17 -0.05
C ARG A 6 -23.66 -7.77 -1.10
N SER A 7 -24.59 -6.97 -1.65
CA SER A 7 -25.52 -7.43 -2.68
C SER A 7 -24.81 -8.03 -3.89
N ILE A 8 -23.73 -7.39 -4.36
CA ILE A 8 -22.95 -7.86 -5.50
C ILE A 8 -22.02 -9.04 -5.14
N GLN A 9 -21.28 -8.96 -4.03
CA GLN A 9 -20.29 -10.00 -3.66
C GLN A 9 -20.95 -11.35 -3.36
N GLN A 10 -22.07 -11.32 -2.64
CA GLN A 10 -22.79 -12.54 -2.26
C GLN A 10 -23.87 -12.93 -3.29
N LYS A 11 -23.98 -12.19 -4.41
CA LYS A 11 -25.00 -12.38 -5.45
C LYS A 11 -26.42 -12.51 -4.86
N ILE A 12 -26.74 -11.63 -3.90
CA ILE A 12 -28.00 -11.73 -3.15
C ILE A 12 -29.18 -11.41 -4.08
N GLN A 13 -30.07 -12.37 -4.21
CA GLN A 13 -31.38 -12.22 -4.85
C GLN A 13 -32.36 -11.62 -3.83
N TYR A 14 -32.83 -10.39 -4.06
CA TYR A 14 -33.84 -9.78 -3.20
C TYR A 14 -35.25 -10.13 -3.67
N ARG A 15 -36.20 -10.16 -2.73
CA ARG A 15 -37.63 -10.34 -3.07
C ARG A 15 -38.08 -9.29 -4.09
N PRO A 16 -38.91 -9.67 -5.09
CA PRO A 16 -39.48 -8.73 -6.04
C PRO A 16 -40.17 -7.55 -5.34
N CYS A 17 -40.08 -6.38 -5.95
CA CYS A 17 -40.77 -5.20 -5.43
C CYS A 17 -42.29 -5.37 -5.56
N THR A 18 -43.03 -5.06 -4.49
CA THR A 18 -44.50 -5.07 -4.48
C THR A 18 -45.15 -3.80 -5.02
N LYS A 19 -44.36 -2.77 -5.36
CA LYS A 19 -44.82 -1.46 -5.85
C LYS A 19 -44.20 -1.14 -7.22
N ASN A 20 -44.38 -2.04 -8.18
CA ASN A 20 -43.98 -1.88 -9.59
C ASN A 20 -42.51 -1.49 -9.82
N GLN A 21 -41.62 -1.84 -8.89
CA GLN A 21 -40.20 -1.50 -8.94
C GLN A 21 -39.88 0.01 -9.01
N GLN A 22 -40.80 0.85 -8.52
CA GLN A 22 -40.73 2.32 -8.60
C GLN A 22 -40.68 2.99 -7.21
N CYS A 23 -40.26 2.24 -6.18
CA CYS A 23 -40.16 2.79 -4.83
C CYS A 23 -39.18 3.97 -4.78
N ASN A 24 -39.65 5.11 -4.25
CA ASN A 24 -38.78 6.23 -3.95
C ASN A 24 -37.85 5.90 -2.76
N ILE A 25 -36.54 5.96 -2.97
CA ILE A 25 -35.50 5.60 -1.99
C ILE A 25 -34.90 6.87 -1.38
N LEU A 26 -35.28 7.13 -0.13
CA LEU A 26 -34.87 8.24 0.75
C LEU A 26 -34.16 7.69 2.00
N ARG A 27 -33.49 8.56 2.79
CA ARG A 27 -32.73 8.14 3.97
C ARG A 27 -33.55 7.31 4.97
N ILE A 28 -34.81 7.71 5.18
CA ILE A 28 -35.75 7.09 6.13
C ILE A 28 -36.31 5.73 5.65
N ASN A 29 -36.53 5.56 4.35
CA ASN A 29 -37.26 4.41 3.81
C ASN A 29 -36.38 3.47 2.96
N ARG A 30 -35.08 3.76 2.83
CA ARG A 30 -34.15 3.00 1.98
C ARG A 30 -34.07 1.51 2.29
N ASN A 31 -34.43 1.08 3.50
CA ASN A 31 -34.42 -0.33 3.88
C ASN A 31 -35.74 -1.06 3.56
N ARG A 32 -36.82 -0.35 3.19
CA ARG A 32 -38.14 -0.93 2.97
C ARG A 32 -38.23 -1.80 1.72
N CYS A 33 -37.50 -1.44 0.66
CA CYS A 33 -37.44 -2.22 -0.57
C CYS A 33 -35.98 -2.37 -1.03
N GLN A 34 -35.39 -3.52 -0.69
CA GLN A 34 -34.00 -3.84 -1.05
C GLN A 34 -33.83 -3.94 -2.57
N TYR A 35 -34.82 -4.48 -3.29
CA TYR A 35 -34.84 -4.56 -4.74
C TYR A 35 -34.67 -3.17 -5.38
N CYS A 36 -35.58 -2.23 -5.10
CA CYS A 36 -35.51 -0.87 -5.68
C CYS A 36 -34.27 -0.12 -5.23
N ARG A 37 -33.79 -0.36 -4.01
CA ARG A 37 -32.53 0.23 -3.54
C ARG A 37 -31.34 -0.24 -4.36
N LEU A 38 -31.23 -1.55 -4.62
CA LEU A 38 -30.16 -2.10 -5.45
C LEU A 38 -30.26 -1.60 -6.88
N LYS A 39 -31.46 -1.61 -7.47
CA LYS A 39 -31.75 -1.04 -8.80
C LYS A 39 -31.30 0.42 -8.90
N LYS A 40 -31.62 1.26 -7.90
CA LYS A 40 -31.18 2.66 -7.84
C LYS A 40 -29.66 2.80 -7.73
N CYS A 41 -28.99 1.95 -6.95
CA CYS A 41 -27.52 1.95 -6.86
C CYS A 41 -26.88 1.68 -8.22
N ILE A 42 -27.38 0.68 -8.95
CA ILE A 42 -26.89 0.33 -10.28
C ILE A 42 -27.17 1.47 -11.27
N ALA A 43 -28.40 2.01 -11.27
CA ALA A 43 -28.79 3.12 -12.13
C ALA A 43 -27.97 4.41 -11.88
N ALA A 44 -27.52 4.62 -10.64
CA ALA A 44 -26.61 5.72 -10.28
C ALA A 44 -25.14 5.46 -10.68
N GLY A 45 -24.83 4.37 -11.38
CA GLY A 45 -23.48 4.04 -11.85
C GLY A 45 -22.59 3.38 -10.79
N MET A 46 -23.13 2.87 -9.69
CA MET A 46 -22.32 2.04 -8.78
C MET A 46 -21.95 0.74 -9.50
N SER A 47 -20.66 0.52 -9.72
CA SER A 47 -20.13 -0.72 -10.26
C SER A 47 -19.11 -1.34 -9.32
N ARG A 48 -18.87 -2.64 -9.49
CA ARG A 48 -17.84 -3.36 -8.73
C ARG A 48 -16.44 -2.89 -9.14
N ASP A 49 -16.29 -2.50 -10.40
CA ASP A 49 -15.00 -2.17 -11.01
C ASP A 49 -14.63 -0.69 -10.79
N ALA A 50 -15.61 0.18 -10.55
CA ALA A 50 -15.40 1.58 -10.15
C ALA A 50 -15.08 1.74 -8.65
N VAL A 51 -14.86 0.64 -7.92
CA VAL A 51 -14.36 0.71 -6.54
C VAL A 51 -12.91 1.18 -6.62
N ARG A 52 -12.68 2.49 -6.46
CA ARG A 52 -11.35 3.01 -6.13
C ARG A 52 -10.82 2.21 -4.95
N PHE A 53 -9.63 1.63 -5.10
CA PHE A 53 -8.86 1.10 -3.98
C PHE A 53 -8.58 2.27 -3.03
N GLY A 54 -9.49 2.52 -2.09
CA GLY A 54 -9.38 3.63 -1.17
C GLY A 54 -8.20 3.40 -0.23
N ARG A 55 -8.42 2.61 0.82
CA ARG A 55 -7.37 2.25 1.77
C ARG A 55 -6.68 0.97 1.30
N VAL A 56 -5.37 1.04 1.09
CA VAL A 56 -4.54 -0.16 0.92
C VAL A 56 -4.76 -1.06 2.15
N PRO A 57 -5.15 -2.34 1.95
CA PRO A 57 -5.31 -3.28 3.07
C PRO A 57 -4.06 -3.28 3.95
N LYS A 58 -4.21 -3.32 5.28
CA LYS A 58 -3.07 -3.25 6.22
C LYS A 58 -1.96 -4.24 5.87
N ARG A 59 -2.33 -5.46 5.48
CA ARG A 59 -1.40 -6.52 5.06
C ARG A 59 -0.62 -6.14 3.80
N GLU A 60 -1.27 -5.52 2.84
CA GLU A 60 -0.63 -5.09 1.59
C GLU A 60 0.28 -3.89 1.82
N LYS A 61 -0.14 -2.95 2.68
CA LYS A 61 0.72 -1.84 3.12
C LYS A 61 1.99 -2.36 3.80
N ALA A 62 1.87 -3.37 4.67
CA ALA A 62 3.02 -3.98 5.34
C ALA A 62 3.99 -4.63 4.35
N LYS A 63 3.49 -5.35 3.32
CA LYS A 63 4.34 -5.91 2.26
C LYS A 63 5.09 -4.84 1.49
N ILE A 64 4.41 -3.76 1.10
CA ILE A 64 5.03 -2.64 0.37
C ILE A 64 6.16 -2.03 1.21
N LEU A 65 5.91 -1.75 2.49
CA LEU A 65 6.92 -1.20 3.38
C LEU A 65 8.12 -2.15 3.55
N ALA A 66 7.88 -3.46 3.71
CA ALA A 66 8.94 -4.45 3.79
C ALA A 66 9.78 -4.52 2.50
N ALA A 67 9.13 -4.45 1.33
CA ALA A 67 9.81 -4.43 0.04
C ALA A 67 10.67 -3.17 -0.14
N MET A 68 10.17 -2.00 0.26
CA MET A 68 10.92 -0.74 0.22
C MET A 68 12.12 -0.75 1.19
N GLN A 69 11.96 -1.39 2.34
CA GLN A 69 13.03 -1.51 3.33
C GLN A 69 14.13 -2.45 2.83
N SER A 70 13.78 -3.59 2.22
CA SER A 70 14.76 -4.52 1.65
C SER A 70 15.52 -3.92 0.46
N SER A 71 14.84 -3.17 -0.41
CA SER A 71 15.51 -2.47 -1.52
C SER A 71 16.50 -1.44 -1.01
N ARG A 72 16.14 -0.69 0.05
CA ARG A 72 17.02 0.30 0.67
C ARG A 72 18.26 -0.36 1.29
N MET A 73 18.09 -1.50 1.98
CA MET A 73 19.21 -2.24 2.54
C MET A 73 20.17 -2.73 1.44
N LYS A 74 19.64 -3.28 0.33
CA LYS A 74 20.46 -3.72 -0.81
C LYS A 74 21.26 -2.58 -1.43
N THR A 75 20.65 -1.39 -1.61
CA THR A 75 21.39 -0.23 -2.13
C THR A 75 22.47 0.25 -1.18
N GLN A 76 22.25 0.15 0.13
CA GLN A 76 23.24 0.54 1.13
C GLN A 76 24.40 -0.45 1.18
N GLU A 77 24.12 -1.75 1.12
CA GLU A 77 25.12 -2.81 1.03
C GLU A 77 25.98 -2.68 -0.23
N ALA A 78 25.36 -2.45 -1.39
CA ALA A 78 26.08 -2.21 -2.64
C ALA A 78 26.98 -0.97 -2.58
N LYS A 79 26.52 0.10 -1.91
CA LYS A 79 27.32 1.32 -1.73
C LYS A 79 28.55 1.05 -0.85
N VAL A 80 28.38 0.36 0.28
CA VAL A 80 29.48 -0.04 1.16
C VAL A 80 30.46 -0.93 0.43
N LEU A 81 29.98 -1.92 -0.34
CA LEU A 81 30.84 -2.80 -1.13
C LEU A 81 31.66 -2.03 -2.17
N THR A 82 31.06 -1.03 -2.80
CA THR A 82 31.75 -0.17 -3.77
C THR A 82 32.82 0.69 -3.10
N GLU A 83 32.50 1.31 -1.96
CA GLU A 83 33.45 2.11 -1.17
C GLU A 83 34.60 1.25 -0.64
N MET A 84 34.35 -0.01 -0.32
CA MET A 84 35.34 -0.98 0.17
C MET A 84 36.09 -1.74 -0.94
N SER A 85 35.83 -1.45 -2.22
CA SER A 85 36.48 -2.15 -3.35
C SER A 85 37.78 -1.52 -3.81
N ASP A 86 38.12 -0.33 -3.30
CA ASP A 86 39.36 0.37 -3.63
C ASP A 86 40.42 0.12 -2.54
N ASP A 87 41.03 -1.06 -2.61
CA ASP A 87 42.05 -1.51 -1.66
C ASP A 87 43.21 -0.51 -1.54
N SER A 88 43.57 0.17 -2.64
CA SER A 88 44.65 1.15 -2.65
C SER A 88 44.31 2.37 -1.80
N LYS A 89 43.09 2.91 -1.93
CA LYS A 89 42.63 4.02 -1.07
C LYS A 89 42.50 3.60 0.39
N ILE A 90 42.05 2.38 0.66
CA ILE A 90 41.95 1.87 2.04
C ILE A 90 43.35 1.81 2.67
N ILE A 91 44.33 1.25 1.96
CA ILE A 91 45.70 1.16 2.44
C ILE A 91 46.28 2.55 2.70
N GLU A 92 46.09 3.50 1.78
CA GLU A 92 46.55 4.89 1.96
C GLU A 92 45.94 5.55 3.20
N GLU A 93 44.64 5.36 3.44
CA GLU A 93 43.96 5.96 4.59
C GLU A 93 44.44 5.34 5.92
N ILE A 94 44.64 4.01 5.95
CA ILE A 94 45.20 3.32 7.12
C ILE A 94 46.62 3.81 7.41
N VAL A 95 47.46 3.92 6.38
CA VAL A 95 48.83 4.40 6.52
C VAL A 95 48.86 5.85 7.02
N ARG A 96 48.00 6.72 6.46
CA ARG A 96 47.87 8.11 6.92
C ARG A 96 47.46 8.19 8.38
N ALA A 97 46.40 7.47 8.77
CA ALA A 97 45.93 7.43 10.16
C ALA A 97 46.99 6.89 11.12
N HIS A 98 47.81 5.94 10.67
CA HIS A 98 48.94 5.43 11.45
C HIS A 98 50.00 6.51 11.70
N TYR A 99 50.39 7.29 10.68
CA TYR A 99 51.33 8.39 10.86
C TYR A 99 50.77 9.51 11.75
N ASP A 100 49.48 9.81 11.62
CA ASP A 100 48.86 10.88 12.41
C ASP A 100 48.73 10.51 13.89
N ASN A 101 48.52 9.23 14.19
CA ASN A 101 48.16 8.76 15.54
C ASN A 101 49.23 7.89 16.23
N CYS A 102 50.33 7.53 15.55
CA CYS A 102 51.42 6.78 16.17
C CYS A 102 52.50 7.72 16.72
N ASP A 103 52.58 7.81 18.06
CA ASP A 103 53.58 8.63 18.77
C ASP A 103 55.04 8.30 18.41
N TYR A 104 55.33 7.08 17.94
CA TYR A 104 56.67 6.66 17.52
C TYR A 104 57.12 7.31 16.19
N THR A 105 56.19 7.73 15.35
CA THR A 105 56.48 8.39 14.06
C THR A 105 56.59 9.91 14.17
N ARG A 106 56.21 10.49 15.32
CA ARG A 106 56.13 11.95 15.51
C ARG A 106 57.47 12.61 15.86
N ASN A 107 58.53 11.82 16.12
CA ASN A 107 59.85 12.29 16.59
C ASN A 107 61.03 11.79 15.74
N LYS A 108 60.92 11.83 14.41
CA LYS A 108 62.09 11.76 13.53
C LYS A 108 62.04 12.79 12.42
#